data_AF-A0A0D8X925-F1
#
_entry.id   AF-A0A0D8X925-F1
#
_cell.length_a   1.000
_cell.length_b   1.000
_cell.length_c   1.000
_cell.angle_alpha   90.00
_cell.angle_beta   90.00
_cell.angle_gamma   90.00
#
_symmetry.space_group_name_H-M   'P 1'
#
loop_
_entity.id
_entity.type
_entity.pdbx_description
1 polymer ?
#
loop_
_entity_poly.entity_id
_entity_poly.type
_entity_poly.pdbx_seq_one_letter_code
_entity_poly.pdbx_strand_id
1 'polypeptide(L)' 'AMGLCSSKKRQVAELSDAEVAAIRDVWLRAKNDNVGKKILLVLIEKRPKFAEYFGIQSDSLDFKTLNQSKEFHLQVYAIY' A
#
# COMPACT_ATOMS: atom_id res chain seq x y z
N ALA A 1 26.32 -30.31 -5.39
CA ALA A 1 24.95 -30.38 -5.92
C ALA A 1 24.24 -29.05 -5.68
N MET A 2 23.31 -28.73 -6.58
CA MET A 2 22.62 -27.47 -6.85
C MET A 2 22.22 -26.52 -5.71
N GLY A 3 22.15 -25.25 -6.07
CA GLY A 3 21.21 -24.27 -5.52
C GLY A 3 20.98 -23.12 -6.52
N LEU A 4 20.51 -23.43 -7.74
CA LEU A 4 20.07 -22.42 -8.70
C LEU A 4 18.88 -21.67 -8.11
N CYS A 5 19.07 -20.40 -7.76
CA CYS A 5 17.99 -19.47 -7.41
C CYS A 5 17.07 -19.34 -8.64
N SER A 6 16.03 -20.18 -8.71
CA SER A 6 14.94 -20.02 -9.66
C SER A 6 14.12 -18.81 -9.21
N SER A 7 14.50 -17.64 -9.70
CA SER A 7 13.63 -16.47 -9.67
C SER A 7 12.41 -16.82 -10.53
N LYS A 8 11.30 -17.20 -9.90
CA LYS A 8 10.03 -17.42 -10.58
C LYS A 8 9.77 -16.15 -11.39
N LYS A 9 9.83 -16.23 -12.72
CA LYS A 9 9.53 -15.12 -13.62
C LYS A 9 8.20 -14.53 -13.16
N ARG A 10 8.23 -13.24 -12.81
CA ARG A 10 7.07 -12.43 -12.48
C ARG A 10 6.07 -12.66 -13.62
N GLN A 11 4.91 -13.25 -13.33
CA GLN A 11 3.80 -13.22 -14.28
C GLN A 11 3.50 -11.75 -14.51
N VAL A 12 3.92 -11.25 -15.68
CA VAL A 12 3.49 -9.95 -16.15
C VAL A 12 2.02 -10.18 -16.47
N ALA A 13 1.13 -9.64 -15.65
CA ALA A 13 -0.24 -9.47 -16.08
C ALA A 13 -0.17 -8.53 -17.29
N GLU A 14 -0.33 -9.07 -18.49
CA GLU A 14 -0.36 -8.28 -19.72
C GLU A 14 -1.72 -7.57 -19.76
N LEU A 15 -1.77 -6.40 -19.14
CA LEU A 15 -2.88 -5.47 -19.32
C LEU A 15 -2.74 -4.84 -20.71
N SER A 16 -3.82 -4.82 -21.47
CA SER A 16 -3.88 -4.05 -22.73
C SER A 16 -3.78 -2.56 -22.45
N ASP A 17 -3.39 -1.78 -23.47
CA ASP A 17 -3.32 -0.31 -23.37
C ASP A 17 -4.66 0.31 -22.94
N ALA A 18 -5.77 -0.29 -23.39
CA ALA A 18 -7.12 0.14 -23.02
C ALA A 18 -7.42 -0.12 -21.52
N GLU A 19 -7.02 -1.28 -20.99
CA GLU A 19 -7.18 -1.61 -19.56
C GLU A 19 -6.29 -0.72 -18.69
N VAL A 20 -5.04 -0.46 -19.12
CA VAL A 20 -4.14 0.47 -18.43
C VAL A 20 -4.73 1.88 -18.41
N ALA A 21 -5.29 2.35 -19.54
CA ALA A 21 -5.92 3.66 -19.63
C ALA A 21 -7.14 3.76 -18.70
N ALA A 22 -8.01 2.74 -18.68
CA ALA A 22 -9.17 2.69 -17.80
C ALA A 22 -8.77 2.69 -16.31
N ILE A 23 -7.76 1.91 -15.92
CA ILE A 23 -7.25 1.89 -14.54
C ILE A 23 -6.67 3.26 -14.15
N ARG A 24 -5.88 3.89 -15.04
CA ARG A 24 -5.31 5.22 -14.79
C ARG A 24 -6.39 6.28 -14.59
N ASP A 25 -7.41 6.27 -15.43
CA ASP A 25 -8.52 7.21 -15.36
C ASP A 25 -9.33 7.06 -14.06
N VAL A 26 -9.63 5.81 -13.67
CA VAL A 26 -10.25 5.52 -12.37
C VAL A 26 -9.34 5.95 -11.20
N TRP A 27 -8.05 5.65 -11.27
CA TRP A 27 -7.08 6.05 -10.24
C TRP A 27 -7.00 7.56 -10.10
N LEU A 28 -6.95 8.32 -11.21
CA LEU A 28 -6.92 9.79 -11.17
C LEU A 28 -8.17 10.38 -10.53
N ARG A 29 -9.36 9.82 -10.78
CA ARG A 29 -10.59 10.24 -10.09
C ARG A 29 -10.61 9.86 -8.61
N ALA A 30 -10.05 8.71 -8.26
CA ALA A 30 -10.05 8.21 -6.90
C ALA A 30 -8.94 8.82 -6.03
N LYS A 31 -7.83 9.26 -6.64
CA LYS A 31 -6.70 9.83 -5.91
C LYS A 31 -7.09 11.19 -5.33
N ASN A 32 -7.23 11.19 -4.02
CA ASN A 32 -7.30 12.37 -3.19
C ASN A 32 -6.38 12.13 -1.99
N ASP A 33 -6.06 13.17 -1.23
CA ASP A 33 -5.14 13.09 -0.08
C ASP A 33 -5.58 12.10 1.01
N ASN A 34 -6.81 11.57 0.91
CA ASN A 34 -7.39 10.61 1.84
C ASN A 34 -7.33 9.15 1.34
N VAL A 35 -7.12 8.89 0.05
CA VAL A 35 -7.16 7.51 -0.48
C VAL A 35 -6.03 6.67 0.07
N GLY A 36 -4.81 7.21 0.12
CA GLY A 36 -3.64 6.52 0.69
C GLY A 36 -3.83 6.22 2.17
N LYS A 37 -4.41 7.17 2.92
CA LYS A 37 -4.77 6.98 4.34
C LYS A 37 -5.75 5.82 4.50
N LYS A 38 -6.83 5.81 3.73
CA LYS A 38 -7.85 4.74 3.78
C LYS A 38 -7.27 3.38 3.43
N ILE A 39 -6.44 3.29 2.39
CA ILE A 39 -5.77 2.04 2.00
C ILE A 39 -4.88 1.54 3.14
N LEU A 40 -4.02 2.39 3.68
CA LEU A 40 -3.10 2.00 4.74
C LEU A 40 -3.82 1.61 6.04
N LEU A 41 -4.90 2.32 6.40
CA LEU A 41 -5.74 1.96 7.55
C LEU A 41 -6.36 0.58 7.38
N VAL A 42 -7.00 0.33 6.25
CA VAL A 42 -7.63 -0.98 6.00
C VAL A 42 -6.57 -2.09 6.02
N LEU A 43 -5.35 -1.83 5.50
CA LEU A 43 -4.26 -2.80 5.57
C LEU A 43 -3.84 -3.10 7.02
N ILE A 44 -3.67 -2.07 7.85
CA ILE A 44 -3.30 -2.23 9.27
C ILE A 44 -4.42 -2.88 10.07
N GLU A 45 -5.68 -2.47 9.86
CA GLU A 45 -6.86 -3.05 10.51
C GLU A 45 -6.99 -4.56 10.19
N LYS A 46 -6.83 -4.94 8.92
CA LYS A 46 -6.92 -6.34 8.49
C LYS A 46 -5.70 -7.15 8.90
N ARG A 47 -4.53 -6.51 8.98
CA ARG A 47 -3.27 -7.17 9.35
C ARG A 47 -2.35 -6.22 10.12
N PRO A 48 -2.49 -6.18 11.47
CA PRO A 48 -1.74 -5.27 12.34
C PRO A 48 -0.22 -5.31 12.19
N LYS A 49 0.35 -6.44 11.75
CA LYS A 49 1.79 -6.59 11.45
C LYS A 49 2.32 -5.59 10.43
N PHE A 50 1.45 -5.00 9.60
CA PHE A 50 1.89 -3.93 8.70
C PHE A 50 2.33 -2.68 9.46
N ALA A 51 1.72 -2.36 10.62
CA ALA A 51 2.17 -1.24 11.43
C ALA A 51 3.63 -1.44 11.88
N GLU A 52 3.96 -2.62 12.38
CA GLU A 52 5.33 -2.99 12.76
C GLU A 52 6.29 -2.97 11.55
N TYR A 53 5.88 -3.57 10.43
CA TYR A 53 6.68 -3.58 9.18
C TYR A 53 7.01 -2.16 8.69
N PHE A 54 6.08 -1.24 8.84
CA PHE A 54 6.24 0.16 8.47
C PHE A 54 6.88 1.03 9.57
N GLY A 55 7.25 0.45 10.71
CA GLY A 55 7.85 1.16 11.83
C GLY A 55 6.88 2.12 12.54
N ILE A 56 5.57 1.95 12.37
CA ILE A 56 4.55 2.76 13.03
C ILE A 56 4.47 2.30 14.49
N GLN A 57 5.16 3.02 15.37
CA GLN A 57 5.16 2.78 16.80
C GLN A 57 3.96 3.52 17.41
N SER A 58 2.94 2.78 17.80
CA SER A 58 1.74 3.36 18.41
C SER A 58 1.13 2.41 19.44
N ASP A 59 0.75 2.98 20.58
CA ASP A 59 0.07 2.25 21.67
C ASP A 59 -1.33 1.79 21.25
N SER A 60 -1.90 2.40 20.20
CA SER A 60 -3.21 2.07 19.66
C SER A 60 -3.22 2.17 18.14
N LEU A 61 -3.82 1.19 17.48
CA LEU A 61 -3.98 1.17 16.03
C LEU A 61 -5.30 1.81 15.57
N ASP A 62 -5.94 2.60 16.42
CA ASP A 62 -7.11 3.38 16.03
C ASP A 62 -6.72 4.54 15.09
N PHE A 63 -7.66 4.93 14.23
CA PHE A 63 -7.43 5.96 13.22
C PHE A 63 -6.93 7.30 13.79
N LYS A 64 -7.41 7.72 14.97
CA LYS A 64 -7.06 9.01 15.54
C LYS A 64 -5.59 9.02 15.95
N THR A 65 -5.12 7.93 16.55
CA THR A 65 -3.73 7.77 16.95
C THR A 65 -2.81 7.60 15.74
N LEU A 66 -3.19 6.77 14.76
CA LEU A 66 -2.42 6.58 13.52
C LEU A 66 -2.30 7.88 12.72
N ASN A 67 -3.35 8.68 12.62
CA ASN A 67 -3.34 9.95 11.87
C ASN A 67 -2.50 11.04 12.57
N GLN A 68 -1.98 10.80 13.77
CA GLN A 68 -0.99 11.66 14.44
C GLN A 68 0.46 11.16 14.24
N SER A 69 0.66 9.92 13.78
CA SER A 69 2.00 9.36 13.55
C SER A 69 2.64 9.93 12.27
N LYS A 70 3.88 10.39 12.40
CA LYS A 70 4.68 10.87 11.28
C LYS A 70 5.01 9.73 10.30
N GLU A 71 5.31 8.55 10.84
CA GLU A 71 5.63 7.33 10.11
C GLU A 71 4.43 6.90 9.27
N PHE A 72 3.22 6.99 9.82
CA PHE A 72 1.98 6.74 9.08
C PHE A 72 1.85 7.67 7.88
N HIS A 73 2.06 8.98 8.05
CA HIS A 73 1.99 9.93 6.92
C HIS A 73 3.08 9.69 5.86
N LEU A 74 4.28 9.29 6.27
CA LEU A 74 5.36 8.94 5.33
C LEU A 74 4.98 7.74 4.45
N GLN A 75 4.33 6.72 5.02
CA GLN A 75 3.87 5.57 4.23
C GLN A 75 2.67 5.91 3.35
N VAL A 76 1.77 6.78 3.81
CA VAL A 76 0.66 7.29 2.99
C VAL A 76 1.19 8.01 1.76
N TYR A 77 2.24 8.81 1.89
CA TYR A 77 2.88 9.48 0.78
C TYR A 77 3.52 8.49 -0.22
N ALA A 78 4.05 7.36 0.24
CA ALA A 78 4.60 6.33 -0.64
C ALA A 78 3.54 5.56 -1.46
N ILE A 79 2.27 5.64 -1.06
CA ILE A 79 1.13 5.05 -1.78
C ILE A 79 0.58 6.01 -2.86
N TYR A 80 0.91 7.30 -2.77
CA TYR A 80 0.43 8.35 -3.68
C TYR A 80 1.11 8.33 -5.06
#